data_AF-A0A2G8L4A9-F1
#
_entry.id   AF-A0A2G8L4A9-F1
#
_cell.length_a   1.000
_cell.length_b   1.000
_cell.length_c   1.000
_cell.angle_alpha   90.00
_cell.angle_beta   90.00
_cell.angle_gamma   90.00
#
_symmetry.space_group_name_H-M   'P 1'
#
loop_
_entity.id
_entity.type
_entity.pdbx_description
1 polymer ?
#
loop_
_entity_poly.entity_id
_entity_poly.type
_entity_poly.pdbx_seq_one_letter_code
_entity_poly.pdbx_strand_id
1 'polypeptide(L)'
;MDVLDTGRLAVAGHNYWTKCSFIDLFMLQLDPDSQEKPLLLTSEPYYSEEFTEFGSEWRFFCFLDDRLFLTCCKNTIALCDSDNGGLVNQGELFYSNASCMTTRDGLVYVGLKSNEVIVLDARELRIMKTITLKGLDSRDWPYDITVSNTELFICTYYGARALMYNSEGEVEQEYTHTQFRHAYSITVSEEKGLIFILWFGGEGSQVVVYSLSGGHSSISGGHSPISGGHSPISGGHSFIYGGHILASFKVPGNSLRIRINNSINRLFVVTGTGEVYEYHTSDILFDSLTSLELLIEKNDCKKLLAYLEVPAKTSKDIMKSGTPFSSLVHHLKEAGEVSSDDINYLMAACSDNGLNSKFTKTVLKDQLKALEDKRQEIYHKLTESEDEKQQLTDRLKTTEEERQQLTDELAISKGEKHQITGRLHAAEEERQQLSDKLTISEDNRQQVIGRLKTTEEERQQFNNVLKATEEERKQLNETLKTTQEERQQLTGRLKTKDEERQHFLYRLNTTENKLKTLEDEKEELLQQQKEVRLHIACDYRYLMTKLPNLGHEKCIYYEQDDHSV
;
A
#
# COMPACT_ATOMS: atom_id res chain seq x y z
N MET A 1 23.79 -5.91 15.12
CA MET A 1 24.04 -7.17 15.84
C MET A 1 22.70 -7.68 16.29
N ASP A 2 22.45 -8.97 16.09
CA ASP A 2 21.26 -9.67 16.56
C ASP A 2 21.60 -11.15 16.85
N VAL A 3 20.87 -11.78 17.76
CA VAL A 3 21.19 -13.14 18.27
C VAL A 3 19.92 -13.97 18.46
N LEU A 4 19.87 -15.14 17.84
CA LEU A 4 18.81 -16.13 18.04
C LEU A 4 19.18 -17.14 19.13
N ASP A 5 18.14 -17.74 19.70
CA ASP A 5 18.24 -18.78 20.74
C ASP A 5 18.94 -20.04 20.27
N THR A 6 18.97 -20.27 18.95
CA THR A 6 19.70 -21.35 18.30
C THR A 6 21.21 -21.12 18.26
N GLY A 7 21.69 -19.98 18.75
CA GLY A 7 23.10 -19.62 18.74
C GLY A 7 23.55 -18.95 17.44
N ARG A 8 22.62 -18.68 16.51
CA ARG A 8 22.90 -17.81 15.35
C ARG A 8 23.13 -16.38 15.82
N LEU A 9 24.30 -15.83 15.52
CA LEU A 9 24.68 -14.46 15.80
C LEU A 9 24.98 -13.76 14.47
N ALA A 10 24.45 -12.57 14.27
CA ALA A 10 24.75 -11.74 13.11
C ALA A 10 25.37 -10.41 13.54
N VAL A 11 26.41 -10.00 12.83
CA VAL A 11 27.03 -8.67 12.99
C VAL A 11 27.04 -7.97 11.64
N ALA A 12 26.40 -6.81 11.57
CA ALA A 12 26.44 -5.94 10.40
C ALA A 12 27.37 -4.76 10.66
N GLY A 13 28.17 -4.38 9.67
CA GLY A 13 29.14 -3.30 9.78
C GLY A 13 29.30 -2.50 8.49
N HIS A 14 29.96 -1.35 8.62
CA HIS A 14 30.36 -0.49 7.50
C HIS A 14 31.84 -0.13 7.63
N ASN A 15 32.59 -0.35 6.56
CA ASN A 15 33.99 0.06 6.47
C ASN A 15 34.07 1.45 5.81
N TYR A 16 34.44 2.46 6.60
CA TYR A 16 34.53 3.84 6.15
C TYR A 16 35.54 4.09 5.04
N TRP A 17 36.61 3.29 4.97
CA TRP A 17 37.66 3.42 3.96
C TRP A 17 37.24 2.80 2.63
N THR A 18 36.65 1.61 2.65
CA THR A 18 36.21 0.92 1.43
C THR A 18 34.80 1.31 0.99
N LYS A 19 34.05 2.05 1.84
CA LYS A 19 32.63 2.40 1.63
C LYS A 19 31.72 1.19 1.39
N CYS A 20 32.14 0.04 1.91
CA CYS A 20 31.41 -1.22 1.81
C CYS A 20 30.74 -1.53 3.14
N SER A 21 29.55 -2.12 3.06
CA SER A 21 28.86 -2.72 4.20
C SER A 21 28.97 -4.23 4.12
N PHE A 22 28.86 -4.90 5.26
CA PHE A 22 28.95 -6.36 5.36
C PHE A 22 27.99 -6.87 6.45
N ILE A 23 27.63 -8.14 6.34
CA ILE A 23 26.91 -8.90 7.37
C ILE A 23 27.65 -10.23 7.53
N ASP A 24 28.22 -10.41 8.72
CA ASP A 24 28.88 -11.65 9.11
C ASP A 24 27.94 -12.47 9.98
N LEU A 25 27.82 -13.76 9.68
CA LEU A 25 26.99 -14.71 10.40
C LEU A 25 27.87 -15.71 11.14
N PHE A 26 27.55 -15.94 12.41
CA PHE A 26 28.28 -16.82 13.31
C PHE A 26 27.31 -17.85 13.91
N MET A 27 27.85 -19.04 14.20
CA MET A 27 27.17 -20.06 14.98
C MET A 27 27.90 -20.25 16.31
N LEU A 28 27.18 -20.08 17.41
CA LEU A 28 27.66 -20.38 18.75
C LEU A 28 27.35 -21.85 19.06
N GLN A 29 28.33 -22.61 19.55
CA GLN A 29 28.03 -23.89 20.19
C GLN A 29 27.46 -23.61 21.57
N LEU A 30 26.15 -23.81 21.67
CA LEU A 30 25.42 -23.68 22.92
C LEU A 30 25.32 -25.06 23.56
N ASP A 31 25.96 -25.21 24.71
CA ASP A 31 25.57 -26.22 25.69
C ASP A 31 24.78 -25.48 26.78
N PRO A 32 23.44 -25.52 26.75
CA PRO A 32 22.60 -24.76 27.68
C PRO A 32 22.79 -25.19 29.14
N ASP A 33 23.32 -26.39 29.40
CA ASP A 33 23.62 -26.90 30.73
C ASP A 33 25.06 -26.61 31.17
N SER A 34 25.91 -26.10 30.28
CA SER A 34 27.31 -25.80 30.57
C SER A 34 27.48 -24.40 31.18
N GLN A 35 28.17 -24.37 32.31
CA GLN A 35 28.68 -23.14 32.93
C GLN A 35 29.93 -22.59 32.20
N GLU A 36 30.47 -23.33 31.22
CA GLU A 36 31.60 -22.86 30.43
C GLU A 36 31.16 -21.76 29.45
N LYS A 37 32.14 -20.99 28.96
CA LYS A 37 31.88 -20.01 27.90
C LYS A 37 31.51 -20.78 26.62
N PRO A 38 30.38 -20.46 25.97
CA PRO A 38 30.08 -20.90 24.61
C PRO A 38 31.33 -20.71 23.75
N LEU A 39 31.81 -21.80 23.18
CA LEU A 39 32.96 -21.73 22.29
C LEU A 39 32.46 -21.15 20.98
N LEU A 40 33.02 -19.99 20.62
CA LEU A 40 32.94 -19.48 19.26
C LEU A 40 33.74 -20.47 18.41
N LEU A 41 33.06 -21.47 17.85
CA LEU A 41 33.71 -22.41 16.95
C LEU A 41 34.15 -21.59 15.74
N THR A 42 35.46 -21.42 15.62
CA THR A 42 36.09 -20.98 14.38
C THR A 42 35.98 -22.12 13.36
N SER A 43 34.77 -22.37 12.83
CA SER A 43 34.71 -22.57 11.38
C SER A 43 34.89 -21.16 10.80
N GLU A 44 35.80 -21.03 9.84
CA GLU A 44 36.19 -19.78 9.18
C GLU A 44 35.05 -18.73 9.18
N PRO A 45 35.32 -17.45 9.54
CA PRO A 45 34.29 -16.41 9.52
C PRO A 45 33.50 -16.54 8.23
N TYR A 46 32.19 -16.81 8.35
CA TYR A 46 31.33 -16.90 7.18
C TYR A 46 31.11 -15.47 6.70
N TYR A 47 32.07 -15.01 5.89
CA TYR A 47 31.89 -13.87 5.03
C TYR A 47 30.88 -14.29 3.97
N SER A 48 29.65 -13.81 4.10
CA SER A 48 28.77 -13.83 2.94
C SER A 48 29.40 -12.93 1.86
N GLU A 49 29.91 -13.52 0.79
CA GLU A 49 30.36 -12.76 -0.39
C GLU A 49 29.20 -11.95 -1.00
N GLU A 50 27.96 -12.29 -0.64
CA GLU A 50 26.73 -11.81 -1.28
C GLU A 50 26.28 -10.40 -0.88
N PHE A 51 26.79 -9.80 0.20
CA PHE A 51 26.23 -8.53 0.72
C PHE A 51 27.15 -7.30 0.63
N THR A 52 28.18 -7.35 -0.22
CA THR A 52 29.12 -6.23 -0.43
C THR A 52 28.65 -5.24 -1.49
N GLU A 53 27.48 -4.59 -1.33
CA GLU A 53 27.14 -3.48 -2.24
C GLU A 53 27.93 -2.21 -1.87
N PHE A 54 28.57 -1.64 -2.89
CA PHE A 54 29.35 -0.41 -2.81
C PHE A 54 28.41 0.81 -2.60
N GLY A 55 28.66 1.64 -1.58
CA GLY A 55 27.93 2.91 -1.38
C GLY A 55 26.71 2.90 -0.45
N SER A 56 26.52 1.83 0.32
CA SER A 56 25.58 1.82 1.46
C SER A 56 26.29 2.30 2.72
N GLU A 57 25.87 3.44 3.26
CA GLU A 57 26.55 4.06 4.41
C GLU A 57 26.30 3.30 5.72
N TRP A 58 25.18 2.56 5.86
CA TRP A 58 24.87 1.76 7.05
C TRP A 58 23.85 0.66 6.71
N ARG A 59 24.15 -0.60 7.09
CA ARG A 59 23.20 -1.73 7.04
C ARG A 59 22.75 -2.11 8.44
N PHE A 60 21.46 -2.29 8.61
CA PHE A 60 20.83 -2.83 9.82
C PHE A 60 20.31 -4.23 9.54
N PHE A 61 20.30 -5.06 10.57
CA PHE A 61 20.00 -6.48 10.45
C PHE A 61 19.18 -6.93 11.66
N CYS A 62 18.19 -7.78 11.44
CA CYS A 62 17.52 -8.57 12.47
C CYS A 62 17.10 -9.93 11.92
N PHE A 63 17.14 -10.95 12.77
CA PHE A 63 16.60 -12.26 12.44
C PHE A 63 15.07 -12.26 12.61
N LEU A 64 14.40 -13.05 11.77
CA LEU A 64 13.00 -13.40 11.96
C LEU A 64 12.87 -14.82 12.51
N ASP A 65 13.66 -15.74 11.96
CA ASP A 65 13.82 -17.11 12.41
C ASP A 65 15.19 -17.63 11.96
N ASP A 66 15.48 -18.92 12.17
CA ASP A 66 16.76 -19.51 11.75
C ASP A 66 17.04 -19.32 10.27
N ARG A 67 16.02 -19.26 9.42
CA ARG A 67 16.19 -19.22 7.97
C ARG A 67 16.07 -17.80 7.42
N LEU A 68 15.09 -17.04 7.90
CA LEU A 68 14.73 -15.73 7.39
C LEU A 68 15.32 -14.60 8.23
N PHE A 69 15.84 -13.59 7.54
CA PHE A 69 16.33 -12.37 8.17
C PHE A 69 15.96 -11.14 7.37
N LEU A 70 15.92 -10.00 8.04
CA LEU A 70 15.66 -8.70 7.47
C LEU A 70 16.94 -7.88 7.44
N THR A 71 17.18 -7.23 6.31
CA THR A 71 18.21 -6.21 6.17
C THR A 71 17.58 -4.89 5.78
N CYS A 72 18.06 -3.80 6.36
CA CYS A 72 17.64 -2.46 6.01
C CYS A 72 18.85 -1.59 5.66
N CYS A 73 18.75 -0.87 4.55
CA CYS A 73 19.77 0.00 4.02
C CYS A 73 19.11 1.27 3.47
N LYS A 74 19.51 2.44 3.98
CA LYS A 74 18.89 3.73 3.62
C LYS A 74 17.36 3.67 3.79
N ASN A 75 16.62 3.76 2.69
CA ASN A 75 15.16 3.73 2.65
C ASN A 75 14.62 2.39 2.10
N THR A 76 15.44 1.34 2.05
CA THR A 76 15.05 0.03 1.54
C THR A 76 15.13 -1.00 2.66
N ILE A 77 14.09 -1.82 2.79
CA ILE A 77 14.06 -3.01 3.65
C ILE A 77 13.88 -4.25 2.78
N ALA A 78 14.62 -5.30 3.08
CA ALA A 78 14.58 -6.56 2.33
C ALA A 78 14.51 -7.74 3.30
N LEU A 79 13.63 -8.67 2.99
CA LEU A 79 13.52 -9.98 3.60
C LEU A 79 14.31 -10.97 2.76
N CYS A 80 15.25 -11.67 3.38
CA CYS A 80 16.17 -12.58 2.72
C CYS A 80 16.10 -13.97 3.36
N ASP A 81 16.39 -14.97 2.54
CA ASP A 81 16.52 -16.38 2.94
C ASP A 81 17.99 -16.76 3.02
N SER A 82 18.46 -17.13 4.22
CA SER A 82 19.86 -17.49 4.46
C SER A 82 20.30 -18.81 3.80
N ASP A 83 19.39 -19.72 3.48
CA ASP A 83 19.75 -21.02 2.89
C ASP A 83 20.09 -20.89 1.39
N ASN A 84 19.47 -19.94 0.70
CA ASN A 84 19.59 -19.78 -0.76
C ASN A 84 20.19 -18.42 -1.18
N GLY A 85 20.56 -17.55 -0.23
CA GLY A 85 21.03 -16.18 -0.50
C GLY A 85 19.99 -15.27 -1.17
N GLY A 86 18.74 -15.74 -1.27
CA GLY A 86 17.71 -15.18 -2.13
C GLY A 86 16.92 -14.08 -1.46
N LEU A 87 16.70 -12.98 -2.19
CA LEU A 87 15.72 -11.97 -1.85
C LEU A 87 14.31 -12.59 -1.89
N VAL A 88 13.60 -12.60 -0.76
CA VAL A 88 12.24 -13.12 -0.63
C VAL A 88 11.22 -12.02 -0.89
N ASN A 89 11.43 -10.85 -0.27
CA ASN A 89 10.55 -9.70 -0.40
C ASN A 89 11.36 -8.41 -0.21
N GLN A 90 10.91 -7.31 -0.82
CA GLN A 90 11.56 -6.00 -0.72
C GLN A 90 10.51 -4.92 -0.62
N GLY A 91 10.75 -3.95 0.27
CA GLY A 91 9.91 -2.78 0.45
C GLY A 91 10.75 -1.51 0.54
N GLU A 92 10.09 -0.38 0.35
CA GLU A 92 10.66 0.94 0.58
C GLU A 92 10.04 1.57 1.83
N LEU A 93 10.92 2.06 2.70
CA LEU A 93 10.58 2.93 3.81
C LEU A 93 10.41 4.33 3.23
N PHE A 94 9.19 4.83 3.25
CA PHE A 94 8.93 6.21 2.85
C PHE A 94 9.54 7.16 3.91
N TYR A 95 9.89 8.38 3.49
CA TYR A 95 10.13 9.57 4.35
C TYR A 95 11.53 9.80 4.94
N SER A 96 12.36 8.80 5.27
CA SER A 96 13.74 9.03 5.75
C SER A 96 14.63 7.77 5.70
N ASN A 97 15.93 7.94 5.96
CA ASN A 97 16.87 6.82 6.07
C ASN A 97 16.70 6.12 7.41
N ALA A 98 16.70 4.79 7.42
CA ALA A 98 16.77 4.01 8.64
C ALA A 98 18.06 4.29 9.45
N SER A 99 17.96 4.16 10.76
CA SER A 99 19.05 4.37 11.72
C SER A 99 19.21 3.20 12.70
N CYS A 100 18.17 2.40 12.93
CA CYS A 100 18.20 1.18 13.71
C CYS A 100 17.00 0.30 13.39
N MET A 101 17.07 -0.98 13.77
CA MET A 101 16.01 -1.94 13.51
C MET A 101 16.01 -3.05 14.58
N THR A 102 14.83 -3.56 14.92
CA THR A 102 14.64 -4.74 15.78
C THR A 102 13.34 -5.46 15.41
N THR A 103 13.19 -6.71 15.83
CA THR A 103 12.00 -7.55 15.60
C THR A 103 11.37 -7.98 16.91
N ARG A 104 10.04 -8.07 16.93
CA ARG A 104 9.26 -8.64 18.05
C ARG A 104 7.91 -9.11 17.53
N ASP A 105 7.50 -10.32 17.91
CA ASP A 105 6.16 -10.87 17.65
C ASP A 105 5.71 -10.81 16.18
N GLY A 106 6.63 -11.08 15.25
CA GLY A 106 6.35 -11.04 13.80
C GLY A 106 6.27 -9.62 13.21
N LEU A 107 6.54 -8.59 14.00
CA LEU A 107 6.67 -7.21 13.56
C LEU A 107 8.14 -6.80 13.52
N VAL A 108 8.45 -5.87 12.62
CA VAL A 108 9.75 -5.18 12.57
C VAL A 108 9.57 -3.71 12.87
N TYR A 109 10.40 -3.20 13.77
CA TYR A 109 10.42 -1.82 14.21
C TYR A 109 11.66 -1.17 13.65
N VAL A 110 11.47 -0.18 12.79
CA VAL A 110 12.56 0.54 12.11
C VAL A 110 12.59 1.97 12.60
N GLY A 111 13.62 2.33 13.36
CA GLY A 111 13.90 3.72 13.71
C GLY A 111 14.47 4.46 12.51
N LEU A 112 13.97 5.65 12.25
CA LEU A 112 14.44 6.52 11.17
C LEU A 112 15.43 7.56 11.69
N LYS A 113 16.19 8.18 10.79
CA LYS A 113 16.92 9.44 11.03
C LYS A 113 15.94 10.63 11.11
N SER A 114 14.96 10.50 11.98
CA SER A 114 13.92 11.46 12.36
C SER A 114 13.40 11.07 13.74
N ASN A 115 12.33 11.68 14.22
CA ASN A 115 11.66 11.27 15.45
C ASN A 115 10.61 10.18 15.22
N GLU A 116 10.75 9.34 14.18
CA GLU A 116 9.74 8.34 13.82
C GLU A 116 10.30 6.92 13.88
N VAL A 117 9.44 5.99 14.30
CA VAL A 117 9.65 4.55 14.22
C VAL A 117 8.53 3.96 13.35
N ILE A 118 8.90 3.35 12.23
CA ILE A 118 7.96 2.64 11.36
C ILE A 118 7.84 1.20 11.87
N VAL A 119 6.61 0.74 12.06
CA VAL A 119 6.30 -0.65 12.41
C VAL A 119 5.72 -1.34 11.19
N LEU A 120 6.35 -2.43 10.74
CA LEU A 120 5.92 -3.22 9.59
C LEU A 120 5.63 -4.67 10.00
N ASP A 121 4.77 -5.32 9.23
CA ASP A 121 4.70 -6.78 9.23
C ASP A 121 6.02 -7.34 8.68
N ALA A 122 6.66 -8.26 9.41
CA ALA A 122 8.00 -8.75 9.04
C ALA A 122 8.02 -9.62 7.78
N ARG A 123 6.90 -10.24 7.39
CA ARG A 123 6.82 -11.12 6.21
C ARG A 123 6.33 -10.38 4.98
N GLU A 124 5.27 -9.58 5.15
CA GLU A 124 4.67 -8.82 4.05
C GLU A 124 5.40 -7.49 3.78
N LEU A 125 6.21 -7.00 4.72
CA LEU A 125 6.84 -5.67 4.69
C LEU A 125 5.82 -4.54 4.54
N ARG A 126 4.58 -4.78 4.96
CA ARG A 126 3.51 -3.80 4.95
C ARG A 126 3.61 -2.90 6.18
N ILE A 127 3.57 -1.59 5.98
CA ILE A 127 3.52 -0.61 7.08
C ILE A 127 2.20 -0.80 7.85
N MET A 128 2.33 -1.09 9.14
CA MET A 128 1.23 -1.30 10.08
C MET A 128 0.90 -0.02 10.83
N LYS A 129 1.91 0.68 11.33
CA LYS A 129 1.78 1.99 11.97
C LYS A 129 3.10 2.76 11.96
N THR A 130 3.02 4.06 12.17
CA THR A 130 4.17 4.94 12.44
C THR A 130 4.01 5.50 13.85
N ILE A 131 5.05 5.38 14.67
CA ILE A 131 5.12 5.92 16.03
C ILE A 131 5.97 7.18 15.99
N THR A 132 5.42 8.31 16.42
CA THR A 132 6.15 9.58 16.52
C THR A 132 6.67 9.76 17.94
N LEU A 133 7.99 9.67 18.09
CA LEU A 133 8.69 9.83 19.36
C LEU A 133 8.67 11.31 19.79
N LYS A 134 8.06 11.57 20.96
CA LYS A 134 8.03 12.90 21.56
C LYS A 134 9.30 13.17 22.37
N GLY A 135 9.62 14.45 22.58
CA GLY A 135 10.80 14.86 23.36
C GLY A 135 12.16 14.70 22.64
N LEU A 136 12.15 14.35 21.36
CA LEU A 136 13.33 14.42 20.49
C LEU A 136 13.35 15.76 19.74
N ASP A 137 14.52 16.38 19.65
CA ASP A 137 14.71 17.56 18.80
C ASP A 137 14.96 17.14 17.34
N SER A 138 15.01 18.09 16.41
CA SER A 138 15.17 17.79 14.97
C SER A 138 16.53 17.18 14.59
N ARG A 139 17.49 17.14 15.51
CA ARG A 139 18.82 16.54 15.31
C ARG A 139 19.02 15.27 16.13
N ASP A 140 18.03 14.86 16.91
CA ASP A 140 18.07 13.66 17.74
C ASP A 140 17.11 12.61 17.17
N TRP A 141 17.62 11.40 16.98
CA TRP A 141 16.88 10.30 16.37
C TRP A 141 17.29 8.97 17.02
N PRO A 142 16.47 7.92 16.93
CA PRO A 142 16.79 6.62 17.51
C PRO A 142 18.05 6.04 16.86
N TYR A 143 19.07 5.77 17.66
CA TYR A 143 20.35 5.17 17.26
C TYR A 143 20.39 3.67 17.53
N ASP A 144 19.73 3.24 18.61
CA ASP A 144 19.48 1.84 18.91
C ASP A 144 18.06 1.70 19.46
N ILE A 145 17.43 0.56 19.18
CA ILE A 145 16.06 0.26 19.58
C ILE A 145 15.94 -1.20 20.02
N THR A 146 15.23 -1.41 21.11
CA THR A 146 14.76 -2.72 21.58
C THR A 146 13.29 -2.57 21.96
N VAL A 147 12.48 -3.57 21.66
CA VAL A 147 11.06 -3.60 22.04
C VAL A 147 10.87 -4.66 23.10
N SER A 148 10.21 -4.28 24.19
CA SER A 148 9.83 -5.20 25.26
C SER A 148 8.38 -4.93 25.64
N ASN A 149 7.54 -5.96 25.63
CA ASN A 149 6.09 -5.84 25.71
C ASN A 149 5.53 -4.80 24.69
N THR A 150 4.94 -3.71 25.18
CA THR A 150 4.41 -2.60 24.38
C THR A 150 5.32 -1.37 24.37
N GLU A 151 6.47 -1.45 25.03
CA GLU A 151 7.37 -0.33 25.29
C GLU A 151 8.57 -0.36 24.33
N LEU A 152 9.03 0.83 23.92
CA LEU A 152 10.22 1.00 23.10
C LEU A 152 11.37 1.55 23.96
N PHE A 153 12.47 0.82 23.98
CA PHE A 153 13.69 1.21 24.66
C PHE A 153 14.67 1.74 23.61
N ILE A 154 14.96 3.04 23.67
CA ILE A 154 15.68 3.76 22.62
C ILE A 154 16.91 4.46 23.18
N CYS A 155 18.05 4.26 22.53
CA CYS A 155 19.19 5.17 22.67
C CYS A 155 19.15 6.20 21.55
N THR A 156 19.38 7.48 21.85
CA THR A 156 19.32 8.56 20.86
C THR A 156 20.71 8.97 20.38
N TYR A 157 20.84 9.44 19.14
CA TYR A 157 22.15 9.72 18.55
C TYR A 157 22.81 10.99 19.10
N TYR A 158 22.15 12.15 18.98
CA TYR A 158 22.76 13.44 19.33
C TYR A 158 22.57 13.77 20.81
N GLY A 159 21.42 13.44 21.36
CA GLY A 159 21.13 13.56 22.79
C GLY A 159 21.93 12.54 23.62
N ALA A 160 22.32 11.41 23.02
CA ALA A 160 23.02 10.31 23.68
C ALA A 160 22.27 9.84 24.95
N ARG A 161 20.94 9.90 24.91
CA ARG A 161 20.03 9.55 26.00
C ARG A 161 19.58 8.11 25.86
N ALA A 162 19.23 7.48 26.97
CA ALA A 162 18.49 6.23 26.97
C ALA A 162 17.08 6.48 27.50
N LEU A 163 16.08 6.19 26.69
CA LEU A 163 14.68 6.55 26.91
C LEU A 163 13.80 5.30 26.79
N MET A 164 12.77 5.25 27.63
CA MET A 164 11.66 4.31 27.51
C MET A 164 10.45 5.07 27.01
N TYR A 165 9.84 4.56 25.95
CA TYR A 165 8.63 5.10 25.34
C TYR A 165 7.49 4.10 25.43
N ASN A 166 6.27 4.59 25.58
CA ASN A 166 5.08 3.76 25.41
C ASN A 166 4.74 3.53 23.93
N SER A 167 3.67 2.77 23.67
CA SER A 167 3.24 2.40 22.32
C SER A 167 2.78 3.58 21.44
N GLU A 168 2.50 4.73 22.05
CA GLU A 168 2.06 5.99 21.44
C GLU A 168 3.23 6.95 21.18
N GLY A 169 4.43 6.64 21.66
CA GLY A 169 5.62 7.48 21.48
C GLY A 169 5.80 8.57 22.53
N GLU A 170 5.15 8.47 23.69
CA GLU A 170 5.41 9.31 24.86
C GLU A 170 6.58 8.77 25.68
N VAL A 171 7.43 9.66 26.21
CA VAL A 171 8.53 9.27 27.11
C VAL A 171 7.96 8.93 28.48
N GLU A 172 8.17 7.70 28.94
CA GLU A 172 7.79 7.27 30.29
C GLU A 172 8.96 7.35 31.28
N GLN A 173 10.18 7.05 30.83
CA GLN A 173 11.36 7.06 31.67
C GLN A 173 12.61 7.50 30.91
N GLU A 174 13.47 8.27 31.58
CA GLU A 174 14.82 8.59 31.10
C GLU A 174 15.86 7.98 32.04
N TYR A 175 16.70 7.12 31.48
CA TYR A 175 17.81 6.51 32.20
C TYR A 175 19.00 7.46 32.15
N THR A 176 19.60 7.68 33.32
CA THR A 176 20.77 8.54 33.46
C THR A 176 21.87 7.80 34.21
N HIS A 177 23.11 8.24 34.00
CA HIS A 177 24.26 7.80 34.76
C HIS A 177 25.12 9.01 35.15
N THR A 178 25.61 9.04 36.38
CA THR A 178 26.30 10.23 36.93
C THR A 178 27.69 10.44 36.33
N GLN A 179 28.39 9.35 36.02
CA GLN A 179 29.77 9.38 35.50
C GLN A 179 29.86 9.27 33.97
N PHE A 180 28.86 8.66 33.33
CA PHE A 180 28.87 8.38 31.90
C PHE A 180 27.66 9.08 31.28
N ARG A 181 27.90 9.86 30.22
CA ARG A 181 26.88 10.78 29.69
C ARG A 181 26.31 10.36 28.35
N HIS A 182 26.86 9.34 27.72
CA HIS A 182 26.47 8.94 26.38
C HIS A 182 26.01 7.49 26.33
N ALA A 183 24.71 7.26 26.20
CA ALA A 183 24.15 5.94 25.97
C ALA A 183 24.22 5.58 24.48
N TYR A 184 24.81 4.42 24.16
CA TYR A 184 25.03 3.97 22.79
C TYR A 184 24.13 2.81 22.36
N SER A 185 23.78 1.93 23.29
CA SER A 185 23.01 0.73 22.98
C SER A 185 22.22 0.27 24.21
N ILE A 186 21.05 -0.29 23.96
CA ILE A 186 20.11 -0.72 24.99
C ILE A 186 19.49 -2.05 24.61
N THR A 187 19.38 -2.95 25.59
CA THR A 187 18.74 -4.26 25.42
C THR A 187 18.02 -4.65 26.70
N VAL A 188 16.92 -5.40 26.59
CA VAL A 188 16.03 -5.73 27.71
C VAL A 188 15.90 -7.23 27.86
N SER A 189 15.91 -7.69 29.11
CA SER A 189 15.61 -9.05 29.51
C SER A 189 14.31 -9.06 30.30
N GLU A 190 13.19 -9.27 29.60
CA GLU A 190 11.83 -9.31 30.16
C GLU A 190 11.73 -10.31 31.32
N GLU A 191 12.20 -11.56 31.12
CA GLU A 191 12.09 -12.64 32.11
C GLU A 191 12.77 -12.32 33.45
N LYS A 192 13.88 -11.57 33.38
CA LYS A 192 14.64 -11.17 34.57
C LYS A 192 14.26 -9.79 35.09
N GLY A 193 13.43 -9.06 34.36
CA GLY A 193 13.13 -7.66 34.65
C GLY A 193 14.38 -6.79 34.67
N LEU A 194 15.29 -6.95 33.70
CA LEU A 194 16.56 -6.21 33.63
C LEU A 194 16.70 -5.43 32.33
N ILE A 195 17.30 -4.25 32.42
CA ILE A 195 17.65 -3.40 31.28
C ILE A 195 19.16 -3.21 31.30
N PHE A 196 19.81 -3.46 30.18
CA PHE A 196 21.24 -3.27 30.01
C PHE A 196 21.46 -2.08 29.09
N ILE A 197 22.22 -1.10 29.55
CA ILE A 197 22.55 0.10 28.78
C ILE A 197 24.06 0.22 28.68
N LEU A 198 24.56 0.30 27.45
CA LEU A 198 25.95 0.60 27.16
C LEU A 198 26.17 2.11 27.24
N TRP A 199 26.98 2.52 28.20
CA TRP A 199 27.37 3.90 28.41
C TRP A 199 28.83 4.14 28.03
N PHE A 200 29.09 5.31 27.45
CA PHE A 200 30.42 5.79 27.10
C PHE A 200 30.74 7.09 27.83
N GLY A 201 32.00 7.25 28.23
CA GLY A 201 32.49 8.43 28.94
C GLY A 201 34.01 8.42 29.12
N GLY A 202 34.52 9.37 29.92
CA GLY A 202 35.95 9.66 30.01
C GLY A 202 36.84 8.52 30.50
N GLU A 203 36.28 7.52 31.20
CA GLU A 203 37.01 6.36 31.72
C GLU A 203 36.82 5.07 30.89
N GLY A 204 36.15 5.15 29.74
CA GLY A 204 35.91 4.03 28.83
C GLY A 204 34.42 3.72 28.63
N SER A 205 34.16 2.48 28.20
CA SER A 205 32.80 1.94 28.00
C SER A 205 32.40 1.06 29.17
N GLN A 206 31.16 1.22 29.65
CA GLN A 206 30.62 0.42 30.74
C GLN A 206 29.18 0.02 30.42
N VAL A 207 28.82 -1.22 30.73
CA VAL A 207 27.41 -1.63 30.73
C VAL A 207 26.87 -1.43 32.12
N VAL A 208 25.74 -0.74 32.22
CA VAL A 208 25.02 -0.49 33.47
C VAL A 208 23.69 -1.24 33.39
N VAL A 209 23.37 -1.96 34.47
CA VAL A 209 22.17 -2.77 34.59
C VAL A 209 21.16 -2.04 35.46
N TYR A 210 19.96 -1.86 34.95
CA TYR A 210 18.83 -1.23 35.64
C TYR A 210 17.73 -2.27 35.86
N SER A 211 16.92 -2.09 36.91
CA SER A 211 15.68 -2.86 37.04
C SER A 211 14.61 -2.34 36.08
N LEU A 212 13.87 -3.28 35.47
CA LEU A 212 12.67 -3.01 34.69
C LEU A 212 11.46 -2.75 35.59
N SER A 213 11.56 -3.04 36.91
CA SER A 213 10.51 -2.76 37.89
C SER A 213 10.20 -1.26 37.87
N GLY A 214 9.02 -0.92 37.33
CA GLY A 214 8.59 0.44 37.05
C GLY A 214 8.89 1.42 38.18
N GLY A 215 9.44 2.57 37.81
CA GLY A 215 9.60 3.71 38.68
C GLY A 215 8.25 4.17 39.24
N HIS A 216 7.82 3.57 40.33
CA HIS A 216 6.88 4.17 41.27
C HIS A 216 7.65 4.61 42.51
N SER A 217 8.62 5.50 42.31
CA SER A 217 9.16 6.35 43.38
C SER A 217 8.90 7.80 42.98
N SER A 218 7.63 8.18 43.03
CA SER A 218 7.21 9.58 42.99
C SER A 218 7.64 10.26 44.30
N ILE A 219 8.90 10.70 44.38
CA ILE A 219 9.28 11.75 45.33
C ILE A 219 8.85 13.07 44.69
N SER A 220 7.55 13.37 44.77
CA SER A 220 7.08 14.74 44.58
C SER A 220 7.36 15.50 45.87
N GLY A 221 8.57 16.06 45.98
CA GLY A 221 8.89 17.05 47.00
C GLY A 221 7.98 18.26 46.83
N GLY A 222 6.90 18.31 47.61
CA GLY A 222 6.00 19.44 47.68
C GLY A 222 6.70 20.64 48.29
N HIS A 223 7.05 21.62 47.47
CA HIS A 223 7.22 23.00 47.92
C HIS A 223 6.10 23.84 47.31
N SER A 224 5.14 24.22 48.17
CA SER A 224 4.11 25.20 47.87
C SER A 224 4.75 26.56 47.50
N PRO A 225 4.20 27.30 46.53
CA PRO A 225 4.79 28.53 46.03
C PRO A 225 4.54 29.70 46.98
N ILE A 226 5.61 30.39 47.38
CA ILE A 226 5.52 31.76 47.89
C ILE A 226 5.33 32.68 46.69
N SER A 227 4.26 33.47 46.74
CA SER A 227 3.85 34.47 45.74
C SER A 227 4.95 35.46 45.36
N GLY A 228 5.16 35.68 44.06
CA GLY A 228 5.94 36.82 43.57
C GLY A 228 6.23 36.79 42.07
N GLY A 229 5.37 37.46 41.29
CA GLY A 229 5.65 38.18 40.03
C GLY A 229 6.64 37.64 38.97
N HIS A 230 6.11 37.53 37.75
CA HIS A 230 6.75 37.64 36.41
C HIS A 230 6.94 36.37 35.55
N SER A 231 6.24 36.40 34.41
CA SER A 231 6.46 35.72 33.10
C SER A 231 6.18 34.20 32.96
N PRO A 232 5.64 33.76 31.79
CA PRO A 232 5.03 32.44 31.66
C PRO A 232 6.08 31.36 31.39
N ILE A 233 6.09 30.32 32.21
CA ILE A 233 6.95 29.13 32.02
C ILE A 233 6.08 28.00 31.46
N SER A 234 6.55 27.42 30.37
CA SER A 234 6.01 26.26 29.66
C SER A 234 5.72 25.09 30.59
N GLY A 235 4.60 24.41 30.37
CA GLY A 235 4.16 23.24 31.14
C GLY A 235 5.21 22.13 31.18
N GLY A 236 5.66 21.82 32.39
CA GLY A 236 6.57 20.71 32.66
C GLY A 236 5.79 19.42 32.84
N HIS A 237 6.01 18.45 31.95
CA HIS A 237 5.68 17.05 32.21
C HIS A 237 6.72 16.47 33.17
N SER A 238 6.27 15.78 34.22
CA SER A 238 7.11 15.18 35.24
C SER A 238 7.74 13.90 34.70
N PHE A 239 8.93 13.98 34.13
CA PHE A 239 9.71 12.79 33.74
C PHE A 239 10.24 12.09 35.00
N ILE A 240 10.17 10.75 35.02
CA ILE A 240 10.87 9.97 36.04
C ILE A 240 12.33 9.87 35.59
N TYR A 241 13.19 10.67 36.23
CA TYR A 241 14.62 10.62 36.02
C TYR A 241 15.26 9.57 36.92
N GLY A 242 15.93 8.60 36.31
CA GLY A 242 16.70 7.58 37.00
C GLY A 242 15.95 6.25 37.12
N GLY A 243 16.60 5.17 36.67
CA GLY A 243 16.24 3.80 37.02
C GLY A 243 17.10 3.32 38.19
N HIS A 244 16.63 2.32 38.93
CA HIS A 244 17.44 1.69 39.98
C HIS A 244 18.60 0.92 39.34
N ILE A 245 19.82 1.45 39.50
CA ILE A 245 21.05 0.78 39.05
C ILE A 245 21.31 -0.41 39.98
N LEU A 246 21.39 -1.60 39.39
CA LEU A 246 21.65 -2.85 40.10
C LEU A 246 23.13 -3.22 40.04
N ALA A 247 23.76 -3.04 38.88
CA ALA A 247 25.15 -3.41 38.64
C ALA A 247 25.77 -2.55 37.55
N SER A 248 27.10 -2.51 37.50
CA SER A 248 27.83 -1.99 36.35
C SER A 248 29.17 -2.72 36.19
N PHE A 249 29.58 -2.96 34.96
CA PHE A 249 30.82 -3.69 34.66
C PHE A 249 31.49 -3.16 33.40
N LYS A 250 32.83 -3.19 33.41
CA LYS A 250 33.63 -2.63 32.31
C LYS A 250 33.59 -3.55 31.10
N VAL A 251 33.47 -2.93 29.93
CA VAL A 251 33.55 -3.59 28.62
C VAL A 251 34.66 -2.91 27.80
N PRO A 252 35.14 -3.52 26.70
CA PRO A 252 36.14 -2.89 25.85
C PRO A 252 35.77 -1.46 25.47
N GLY A 253 36.75 -0.55 25.52
CA GLY A 253 36.49 0.89 25.42
C GLY A 253 35.82 1.34 24.11
N ASN A 254 36.00 0.56 23.03
CA ASN A 254 35.41 0.81 21.71
C ASN A 254 34.12 -0.01 21.46
N SER A 255 33.42 -0.43 22.51
CA SER A 255 32.12 -1.12 22.41
C SER A 255 31.08 -0.23 21.73
N LEU A 256 30.29 -0.79 20.80
CA LEU A 256 29.28 -0.05 20.03
C LEU A 256 27.86 -0.54 20.25
N ARG A 257 27.68 -1.86 20.45
CA ARG A 257 26.35 -2.45 20.53
C ARG A 257 26.32 -3.63 21.47
N ILE A 258 25.21 -3.77 22.19
CA ILE A 258 24.95 -4.89 23.09
C ILE A 258 23.63 -5.57 22.71
N ARG A 259 23.57 -6.89 22.85
CA ARG A 259 22.33 -7.68 22.72
C ARG A 259 22.33 -8.79 23.75
N ILE A 260 21.20 -8.98 24.40
CA ILE A 260 20.99 -10.08 25.32
C ILE A 260 20.22 -11.19 24.62
N ASN A 261 20.64 -12.42 24.85
CA ASN A 261 19.83 -13.58 24.54
C ASN A 261 19.42 -14.22 25.87
N ASN A 262 18.12 -14.17 26.17
CA ASN A 262 17.57 -14.62 27.45
C ASN A 262 17.60 -16.15 27.55
N SER A 263 17.30 -16.85 26.45
CA SER A 263 17.25 -18.32 26.41
C SER A 263 18.58 -18.97 26.77
N ILE A 264 19.71 -18.32 26.47
CA ILE A 264 21.05 -18.80 26.84
C ILE A 264 21.70 -17.99 27.98
N ASN A 265 20.99 -17.02 28.55
CA ASN A 265 21.46 -16.19 29.65
C ASN A 265 22.77 -15.43 29.36
N ARG A 266 23.01 -15.02 28.10
CA ARG A 266 24.26 -14.36 27.68
C ARG A 266 24.01 -12.94 27.16
N LEU A 267 24.93 -12.04 27.49
CA LEU A 267 25.02 -10.71 26.91
C LEU A 267 26.21 -10.66 25.95
N PHE A 268 25.94 -10.26 24.72
CA PHE A 268 26.94 -10.05 23.68
C PHE A 268 27.25 -8.56 23.56
N VAL A 269 28.52 -8.25 23.37
CA VAL A 269 29.03 -6.90 23.16
C VAL A 269 29.89 -6.92 21.90
N VAL A 270 29.59 -6.06 20.93
CA VAL A 270 30.40 -5.90 19.73
C VAL A 270 31.13 -4.57 19.74
N THR A 271 32.40 -4.59 19.37
CA THR A 271 33.27 -3.41 19.31
C THR A 271 33.31 -2.81 17.91
N GLY A 272 33.81 -1.57 17.80
CA GLY A 272 34.02 -0.91 16.51
C GLY A 272 35.09 -1.57 15.63
N THR A 273 35.88 -2.49 16.17
CA THR A 273 36.82 -3.32 15.40
C THR A 273 36.18 -4.61 14.89
N GLY A 274 34.92 -4.90 15.27
CA GLY A 274 34.19 -6.12 14.89
C GLY A 274 34.40 -7.30 15.84
N GLU A 275 35.12 -7.12 16.95
CA GLU A 275 35.29 -8.16 17.96
C GLU A 275 34.00 -8.34 18.76
N VAL A 276 33.64 -9.59 19.01
CA VAL A 276 32.47 -9.95 19.83
C VAL A 276 32.94 -10.52 21.15
N TYR A 277 32.43 -9.95 22.25
CA TYR A 277 32.67 -10.37 23.61
C TYR A 277 31.37 -10.91 24.21
N GLU A 278 31.48 -11.95 25.02
CA GLU A 278 30.34 -12.57 25.67
C GLU A 278 30.50 -12.50 27.19
N TYR A 279 29.39 -12.20 27.86
CA TYR A 279 29.29 -12.11 29.31
C TYR A 279 28.12 -12.96 29.80
N HIS A 280 28.36 -13.79 30.81
CA HIS A 280 27.30 -14.53 31.47
C HIS A 280 26.50 -13.59 32.37
N THR A 281 25.17 -13.57 32.21
CA THR A 281 24.31 -12.67 33.02
C THR A 281 24.36 -12.97 34.52
N SER A 282 24.58 -14.23 34.92
CA SER A 282 24.80 -14.64 36.31
C SER A 282 26.07 -14.03 36.93
N ASP A 283 27.17 -13.93 36.17
CA ASP A 283 28.42 -13.33 36.65
C ASP A 283 28.25 -11.82 36.85
N ILE A 284 27.47 -11.17 35.98
CA ILE A 284 27.17 -9.73 36.05
C ILE A 284 26.41 -9.37 37.35
N LEU A 285 25.44 -10.20 37.75
CA LEU A 285 24.67 -10.00 38.98
C LEU A 285 25.48 -10.35 40.24
N PHE A 286 26.48 -11.21 40.11
CA PHE A 286 27.35 -11.59 41.22
C PHE A 286 28.34 -10.48 41.59
N ASP A 287 28.88 -9.75 40.60
CA ASP A 287 29.76 -8.61 40.87
C ASP A 287 29.04 -7.47 41.62
N SER A 288 27.72 -7.28 41.43
CA SER A 288 26.95 -6.34 42.26
C SER A 288 26.87 -6.73 43.75
N LEU A 289 27.03 -8.01 44.09
CA LEU A 289 27.08 -8.45 45.50
C LEU A 289 28.38 -8.04 46.20
N THR A 290 29.48 -7.83 45.47
CA THR A 290 30.73 -7.33 46.09
C THR A 290 30.57 -5.92 46.66
N SER A 291 29.58 -5.16 46.21
CA SER A 291 29.25 -3.83 46.74
C SER A 291 28.58 -3.87 48.13
N LEU A 292 28.13 -5.04 48.61
CA LEU A 292 27.65 -5.25 49.99
C LEU A 292 28.79 -5.38 51.02
N GLU A 293 30.06 -5.41 50.60
CA GLU A 293 31.22 -5.52 51.50
C GLU A 293 31.29 -4.44 52.60
N LEU A 294 30.62 -3.30 52.40
CA LEU A 294 30.60 -2.22 53.38
C LEU A 294 29.63 -2.43 54.57
N LEU A 295 28.83 -3.50 54.57
CA LEU A 295 27.76 -3.75 55.55
C LEU A 295 27.96 -4.99 56.44
N ILE A 296 28.98 -5.83 56.20
CA ILE A 296 29.12 -7.14 56.88
C ILE A 296 30.43 -7.18 57.68
N GLU A 297 30.33 -7.33 59.02
CA GLU A 297 31.49 -7.42 59.91
C GLU A 297 32.02 -8.86 60.02
N LYS A 298 33.27 -9.03 60.51
CA LYS A 298 33.94 -10.34 60.69
C LYS A 298 33.15 -11.32 61.57
N ASN A 299 32.26 -10.82 62.43
CA ASN A 299 31.43 -11.65 63.31
C ASN A 299 30.21 -12.24 62.58
N ASP A 300 29.77 -11.59 61.51
CA ASP A 300 28.63 -12.00 60.68
C ASP A 300 29.02 -13.17 59.77
N CYS A 301 30.27 -13.13 59.26
CA CYS A 301 30.90 -14.22 58.53
C CYS A 301 30.95 -15.54 59.34
N LYS A 302 31.14 -15.48 60.66
CA LYS A 302 31.12 -16.68 61.53
C LYS A 302 29.72 -17.27 61.66
N LYS A 303 28.68 -16.42 61.74
CA LYS A 303 27.29 -16.88 61.84
C LYS A 303 26.84 -17.51 60.52
N LEU A 304 27.24 -16.93 59.40
CA LEU A 304 27.00 -17.46 58.06
C LEU A 304 27.66 -18.82 57.82
N LEU A 305 28.95 -18.98 58.18
CA LEU A 305 29.65 -20.27 58.08
C LEU A 305 29.04 -21.37 58.96
N ALA A 306 28.47 -21.00 60.11
CA ALA A 306 27.76 -21.93 60.98
C ALA A 306 26.37 -22.29 60.45
N TYR A 307 25.69 -21.36 59.78
CA TYR A 307 24.39 -21.59 59.15
C TYR A 307 24.49 -22.51 57.92
N LEU A 308 25.55 -22.35 57.12
CA LEU A 308 25.84 -23.19 55.95
C LEU A 308 26.51 -24.54 56.29
N GLU A 309 26.67 -24.87 57.58
CA GLU A 309 27.31 -26.12 58.05
C GLU A 309 28.72 -26.40 57.48
N VAL A 310 29.48 -25.35 57.11
CA VAL A 310 30.79 -25.49 56.46
C VAL A 310 31.80 -26.18 57.40
N PRO A 311 32.54 -27.21 56.93
CA PRO A 311 33.46 -27.98 57.76
C PRO A 311 34.46 -27.12 58.56
N ALA A 312 34.62 -27.47 59.84
CA ALA A 312 35.41 -26.70 60.82
C ALA A 312 36.89 -26.47 60.46
N LYS A 313 37.42 -27.26 59.53
CA LYS A 313 38.80 -27.14 59.03
C LYS A 313 38.90 -25.97 58.05
N THR A 314 37.97 -25.88 57.10
CA THR A 314 37.86 -24.84 56.07
C THR A 314 37.52 -23.48 56.67
N SER A 315 36.60 -23.44 57.65
CA SER A 315 36.24 -22.21 58.35
C SER A 315 37.37 -21.61 59.20
N LYS A 316 38.31 -22.44 59.69
CA LYS A 316 39.46 -21.98 60.49
C LYS A 316 40.52 -21.27 59.64
N ASP A 317 40.70 -21.71 58.41
CA ASP A 317 41.68 -21.15 57.49
C ASP A 317 41.18 -19.79 56.95
N ILE A 318 39.89 -19.69 56.63
CA ILE A 318 39.25 -18.44 56.15
C ILE A 318 39.16 -17.36 57.25
N MET A 319 38.93 -17.74 58.51
CA MET A 319 38.83 -16.77 59.62
C MET A 319 40.18 -16.19 60.07
N LYS A 320 41.28 -16.88 59.77
CA LYS A 320 42.66 -16.47 60.12
C LYS A 320 43.32 -15.56 59.08
N SER A 321 42.94 -15.67 57.81
CA SER A 321 43.52 -14.90 56.70
C SER A 321 43.15 -13.41 56.70
N GLY A 322 42.11 -13.00 57.45
CA GLY A 322 41.66 -11.61 57.48
C GLY A 322 41.04 -11.13 56.17
N THR A 323 40.61 -12.06 55.31
CA THR A 323 40.12 -11.77 53.97
C THR A 323 38.68 -11.22 53.97
N PRO A 324 38.33 -10.28 53.06
CA PRO A 324 36.99 -9.71 52.93
C PRO A 324 35.89 -10.73 52.59
N PHE A 325 34.62 -10.32 52.72
CA PHE A 325 33.44 -11.16 52.43
C PHE A 325 33.44 -11.68 50.97
N SER A 326 33.94 -10.91 50.00
CA SER A 326 34.13 -11.36 48.61
C SER A 326 35.00 -12.62 48.50
N SER A 327 36.06 -12.73 49.31
CA SER A 327 36.93 -13.91 49.33
C SER A 327 36.27 -15.12 49.98
N LEU A 328 35.35 -14.93 50.92
CA LEU A 328 34.58 -16.00 51.56
C LEU A 328 33.63 -16.65 50.55
N VAL A 329 32.84 -15.84 49.83
CA VAL A 329 31.89 -16.34 48.83
C VAL A 329 32.63 -16.97 47.65
N HIS A 330 33.76 -16.39 47.22
CA HIS A 330 34.63 -16.98 46.19
C HIS A 330 35.18 -18.36 46.61
N HIS A 331 35.69 -18.50 47.83
CA HIS A 331 36.19 -19.79 48.34
C HIS A 331 35.08 -20.83 48.51
N LEU A 332 33.87 -20.43 48.91
CA LEU A 332 32.74 -21.34 49.06
C LEU A 332 32.22 -21.85 47.71
N LYS A 333 32.28 -21.02 46.67
CA LYS A 333 31.98 -21.42 45.28
C LYS A 333 33.07 -22.34 44.70
N GLU A 334 34.35 -22.02 44.88
CA GLU A 334 35.47 -22.86 44.41
C GLU A 334 35.52 -24.23 45.11
N ALA A 335 35.04 -24.31 46.35
CA ALA A 335 34.90 -25.57 47.08
C ALA A 335 33.68 -26.41 46.65
N GLY A 336 32.76 -25.87 45.84
CA GLY A 336 31.53 -26.54 45.40
C GLY A 336 30.44 -26.64 46.48
N GLU A 337 30.51 -25.82 47.53
CA GLU A 337 29.68 -25.94 48.74
C GLU A 337 28.43 -25.03 48.71
N VAL A 338 28.29 -24.15 47.71
CA VAL A 338 27.17 -23.19 47.58
C VAL A 338 26.77 -23.05 46.10
N SER A 339 25.50 -23.28 45.77
CA SER A 339 24.94 -23.05 44.43
C SER A 339 24.51 -21.59 44.24
N SER A 340 24.22 -21.19 42.99
CA SER A 340 23.72 -19.83 42.69
C SER A 340 22.40 -19.50 43.41
N ASP A 341 21.57 -20.50 43.71
CA ASP A 341 20.26 -20.31 44.33
C ASP A 341 20.35 -20.10 45.85
N ASP A 342 21.40 -20.65 46.48
CA ASP A 342 21.63 -20.55 47.93
C ASP A 342 22.03 -19.13 48.37
N ILE A 343 22.50 -18.30 47.44
CA ILE A 343 22.94 -16.91 47.69
C ILE A 343 21.73 -15.99 47.98
N ASN A 344 20.58 -16.24 47.35
CA ASN A 344 19.35 -15.50 47.62
C ASN A 344 18.77 -15.84 49.00
N TYR A 345 18.94 -17.08 49.47
CA TYR A 345 18.58 -17.50 50.83
C TYR A 345 19.47 -16.87 51.90
N LEU A 346 20.76 -16.68 51.59
CA LEU A 346 21.73 -16.01 52.45
C LEU A 346 21.33 -14.56 52.78
N MET A 347 20.79 -13.85 51.80
CA MET A 347 20.35 -12.47 51.91
C MET A 347 19.15 -12.34 52.85
N ALA A 348 18.19 -13.26 52.78
CA ALA A 348 17.05 -13.30 53.69
C ALA A 348 17.47 -13.61 55.13
N ALA A 349 18.41 -14.55 55.33
CA ALA A 349 18.86 -14.97 56.65
C ALA A 349 19.71 -13.92 57.40
N CYS A 350 20.36 -13.00 56.68
CA CYS A 350 21.12 -11.90 57.29
C CYS A 350 20.20 -10.79 57.84
N SER A 351 19.04 -10.58 57.21
CA SER A 351 18.02 -9.64 57.66
C SER A 351 17.28 -10.12 58.92
N ASP A 352 17.09 -11.43 59.09
CA ASP A 352 16.29 -11.99 60.19
C ASP A 352 17.06 -12.13 61.53
N ASN A 353 18.39 -12.06 61.55
CA ASN A 353 19.22 -12.49 62.69
C ASN A 353 19.84 -11.40 63.59
N GLY A 354 19.35 -10.15 63.52
CA GLY A 354 19.45 -9.17 64.63
C GLY A 354 20.85 -9.01 65.26
N LEU A 355 21.85 -8.69 64.45
CA LEU A 355 23.25 -8.55 64.89
C LEU A 355 23.51 -7.17 65.51
N ASN A 356 23.51 -7.08 66.86
CA ASN A 356 24.62 -6.57 67.70
C ASN A 356 24.14 -6.31 69.16
N SER A 357 24.71 -6.98 70.17
CA SER A 357 24.31 -6.77 71.58
C SER A 357 25.46 -6.93 72.59
N LYS A 358 26.08 -5.80 73.03
CA LYS A 358 26.62 -5.60 74.41
C LYS A 358 27.21 -4.19 74.66
N PHE A 359 26.39 -3.24 75.13
CA PHE A 359 26.83 -2.00 75.81
C PHE A 359 25.62 -1.43 76.59
N THR A 360 25.29 -1.93 77.78
CA THR A 360 23.91 -1.77 78.33
C THR A 360 23.81 -1.36 79.80
N LYS A 361 24.31 -0.19 80.21
CA LYS A 361 23.75 0.43 81.44
C LYS A 361 23.73 1.95 81.49
N THR A 362 24.69 2.64 80.86
CA THR A 362 24.62 4.09 80.62
C THR A 362 23.96 4.38 79.28
N VAL A 363 24.35 3.61 78.25
CA VAL A 363 23.75 3.59 76.92
C VAL A 363 22.27 3.21 76.93
N LEU A 364 21.77 2.38 77.86
CA LEU A 364 20.34 2.05 77.94
C LEU A 364 19.44 3.26 78.22
N LYS A 365 19.94 4.30 78.88
CA LYS A 365 19.15 5.49 79.23
C LYS A 365 19.07 6.47 78.06
N ASP A 366 20.20 6.65 77.37
CA ASP A 366 20.27 7.42 76.13
C ASP A 366 19.61 6.66 74.97
N GLN A 367 19.68 5.33 74.95
CA GLN A 367 18.96 4.46 74.02
C GLN A 367 17.47 4.44 74.33
N LEU A 368 17.01 4.49 75.58
CA LEU A 368 15.58 4.60 75.88
C LEU A 368 15.02 5.92 75.34
N LYS A 369 15.77 7.02 75.50
CA LYS A 369 15.39 8.31 74.93
C LYS A 369 15.45 8.28 73.40
N ALA A 370 16.52 7.76 72.81
CA ALA A 370 16.65 7.59 71.36
C ALA A 370 15.64 6.58 70.78
N LEU A 371 15.18 5.60 71.57
CA LEU A 371 14.13 4.64 71.20
C LEU A 371 12.75 5.29 71.29
N GLU A 372 12.51 6.15 72.27
CA GLU A 372 11.28 6.95 72.37
C GLU A 372 11.21 7.96 71.21
N ASP A 373 12.33 8.62 70.90
CA ASP A 373 12.45 9.54 69.76
C ASP A 373 12.28 8.77 68.43
N LYS A 374 12.92 7.59 68.28
CA LYS A 374 12.68 6.69 67.14
C LYS A 374 11.25 6.16 67.08
N ARG A 375 10.59 5.93 68.22
CA ARG A 375 9.19 5.51 68.27
C ARG A 375 8.31 6.63 67.77
N GLN A 376 8.55 7.88 68.16
CA GLN A 376 7.83 9.04 67.64
C GLN A 376 8.11 9.25 66.14
N GLU A 377 9.35 9.07 65.69
CA GLU A 377 9.71 9.13 64.27
C GLU A 377 9.00 8.03 63.47
N ILE A 378 8.95 6.80 63.98
CA ILE A 378 8.22 5.69 63.35
C ILE A 378 6.72 5.96 63.35
N TYR A 379 6.14 6.50 64.43
CA TYR A 379 4.73 6.89 64.44
C TYR A 379 4.43 7.97 63.41
N HIS A 380 5.31 8.97 63.27
CA HIS A 380 5.13 10.02 62.29
C HIS A 380 5.23 9.47 60.85
N LYS A 381 6.23 8.62 60.57
CA LYS A 381 6.36 7.92 59.29
C LYS A 381 5.20 6.98 59.00
N LEU A 382 4.64 6.35 60.03
CA LEU A 382 3.47 5.49 59.89
C LEU A 382 2.23 6.32 59.53
N THR A 383 2.02 7.47 60.18
CA THR A 383 0.94 8.39 59.80
C THR A 383 1.13 8.98 58.40
N GLU A 384 2.36 9.35 58.02
CA GLU A 384 2.68 9.79 56.66
C GLU A 384 2.39 8.68 55.63
N SER A 385 2.77 7.44 55.94
CA SER A 385 2.48 6.28 55.09
C SER A 385 0.99 5.96 55.01
N GLU A 386 0.22 6.14 56.08
CA GLU A 386 -1.24 5.97 56.08
C GLU A 386 -1.92 7.06 55.22
N ASP A 387 -1.43 8.30 55.28
CA ASP A 387 -1.89 9.41 54.44
C ASP A 387 -1.54 9.17 52.96
N GLU A 388 -0.33 8.70 52.66
CA GLU A 388 0.09 8.30 51.32
C GLU A 388 -0.78 7.16 50.77
N LYS A 389 -1.09 6.16 51.59
CA LYS A 389 -1.99 5.05 51.23
C LYS A 389 -3.41 5.56 50.93
N GLN A 390 -3.91 6.53 51.69
CA GLN A 390 -5.21 7.14 51.41
C GLN A 390 -5.18 7.91 50.08
N GLN A 391 -4.12 8.69 49.81
CA GLN A 391 -3.94 9.38 48.53
C GLN A 391 -3.82 8.42 47.35
N LEU A 392 -3.12 7.30 47.51
CA LEU A 392 -3.03 6.25 46.49
C LEU A 392 -4.39 5.61 46.23
N THR A 393 -5.19 5.40 47.27
CA THR A 393 -6.55 4.87 47.14
C THR A 393 -7.45 5.82 46.35
N ASP A 394 -7.37 7.12 46.64
CA ASP A 394 -8.15 8.14 45.92
C ASP A 394 -7.70 8.24 44.45
N ARG A 395 -6.38 8.22 44.19
CA ARG A 395 -5.83 8.19 42.82
C ARG A 395 -6.27 6.94 42.05
N LEU A 396 -6.24 5.77 42.69
CA LEU A 396 -6.69 4.52 42.09
C LEU A 396 -8.16 4.60 41.68
N LYS A 397 -9.00 5.20 42.53
CA LYS A 397 -10.41 5.40 42.22
C LYS A 397 -10.59 6.32 41.01
N THR A 398 -9.85 7.43 40.94
CA THR A 398 -9.88 8.32 39.76
C THR A 398 -9.42 7.61 38.50
N THR A 399 -8.32 6.84 38.57
CA THR A 399 -7.82 6.07 37.43
C THR A 399 -8.81 5.01 36.97
N GLU A 400 -9.54 4.37 37.89
CA GLU A 400 -10.57 3.40 37.51
C GLU A 400 -11.78 4.08 36.83
N GLU A 401 -12.16 5.29 37.26
CA GLU A 401 -13.19 6.11 36.59
C GLU A 401 -12.74 6.51 35.17
N GLU A 402 -11.48 6.93 34.99
CA GLU A 402 -10.89 7.22 33.67
C GLU A 402 -10.83 5.98 32.78
N ARG A 403 -10.44 4.83 33.33
CA ARG A 403 -10.41 3.54 32.63
C ARG A 403 -11.81 3.14 32.14
N GLN A 404 -12.83 3.38 32.95
CA GLN A 404 -14.22 3.12 32.55
C GLN A 404 -14.66 4.04 31.41
N GLN A 405 -14.32 5.34 31.47
CA GLN A 405 -14.61 6.29 30.38
C GLN A 405 -13.95 5.87 29.06
N LEU A 406 -12.67 5.50 29.10
CA LEU A 406 -11.95 5.00 27.92
C LEU A 406 -12.57 3.71 27.36
N THR A 407 -13.07 2.83 28.24
CA THR A 407 -13.77 1.60 27.82
C THR A 407 -15.05 1.93 27.07
N ASP A 408 -15.81 2.91 27.55
CA ASP A 408 -17.06 3.36 26.92
C ASP A 408 -16.78 4.06 25.58
N GLU A 409 -15.76 4.92 25.50
CA GLU A 409 -15.31 5.55 24.25
C GLU A 409 -14.86 4.51 23.22
N LEU A 410 -14.13 3.47 23.65
CA LEU A 410 -13.71 2.37 22.80
C LEU A 410 -14.91 1.59 22.25
N ALA A 411 -15.96 1.38 23.07
CA ALA A 411 -17.18 0.72 22.63
C ALA A 411 -17.92 1.56 21.56
N ILE A 412 -17.99 2.88 21.74
CA ILE A 412 -18.56 3.81 20.75
C ILE A 412 -17.77 3.74 19.44
N SER A 413 -16.44 3.85 19.51
CA SER A 413 -15.56 3.79 18.33
C SER A 413 -15.69 2.47 17.57
N LYS A 414 -15.81 1.33 18.28
CA LYS A 414 -16.08 0.02 17.66
C LYS A 414 -17.43 0.00 16.92
N GLY A 415 -18.46 0.63 17.49
CA GLY A 415 -19.77 0.79 16.85
C GLY A 415 -19.70 1.62 15.57
N GLU A 416 -19.02 2.76 15.61
CA GLU A 416 -18.80 3.62 14.44
C GLU A 416 -18.03 2.89 13.32
N LYS A 417 -16.98 2.14 13.69
CA LYS A 417 -16.24 1.31 12.73
C LYS A 417 -17.14 0.29 12.03
N HIS A 418 -18.05 -0.37 12.77
CA HIS A 418 -19.01 -1.30 12.19
C HIS A 418 -19.96 -0.59 11.21
N GLN A 419 -20.44 0.60 11.57
CA GLN A 419 -21.31 1.39 10.70
C GLN A 419 -20.59 1.84 9.42
N ILE A 420 -19.35 2.30 9.52
CA ILE A 420 -18.52 2.68 8.36
C ILE A 420 -18.30 1.48 7.46
N THR A 421 -18.01 0.31 8.04
CA THR A 421 -17.83 -0.94 7.28
C THR A 421 -19.11 -1.32 6.51
N GLY A 422 -20.29 -1.20 7.14
CA GLY A 422 -21.57 -1.42 6.46
C GLY A 422 -21.82 -0.42 5.32
N ARG A 423 -21.52 0.87 5.52
CA ARG A 423 -21.63 1.89 4.47
C ARG A 423 -20.67 1.64 3.31
N LEU A 424 -19.47 1.15 3.58
CA LEU A 424 -18.50 0.79 2.56
C LEU A 424 -19.01 -0.37 1.68
N HIS A 425 -19.56 -1.42 2.29
CA HIS A 425 -20.13 -2.55 1.57
C HIS A 425 -21.29 -2.11 0.65
N ALA A 426 -22.20 -1.27 1.16
CA ALA A 426 -23.31 -0.73 0.35
C ALA A 426 -22.80 0.11 -0.84
N ALA A 427 -21.78 0.95 -0.63
CA ALA A 427 -21.19 1.74 -1.70
C ALA A 427 -20.48 0.86 -2.76
N GLU A 428 -19.88 -0.25 -2.34
CA GLU A 428 -19.26 -1.22 -3.25
C GLU A 428 -20.28 -1.96 -4.11
N GLU A 429 -21.43 -2.35 -3.53
CA GLU A 429 -22.56 -2.90 -4.27
C GLU A 429 -23.15 -1.90 -5.28
N GLU A 430 -23.35 -0.64 -4.88
CA GLU A 430 -23.82 0.42 -5.80
C GLU A 430 -22.83 0.64 -6.95
N ARG A 431 -21.53 0.64 -6.67
CA ARG A 431 -20.48 0.75 -7.70
C ARG A 431 -20.54 -0.41 -8.69
N GLN A 432 -20.75 -1.63 -8.21
CA GLN A 432 -20.90 -2.80 -9.07
C GLN A 432 -22.12 -2.67 -9.99
N GLN A 433 -23.27 -2.28 -9.44
CA GLN A 433 -24.50 -2.07 -10.23
C GLN A 433 -24.34 -0.98 -11.29
N LEU A 434 -23.62 0.10 -10.99
CA LEU A 434 -23.31 1.15 -11.96
C LEU A 434 -22.38 0.64 -13.07
N SER A 435 -21.37 -0.18 -12.74
CA SER A 435 -20.48 -0.79 -13.73
C SER A 435 -21.25 -1.71 -14.70
N ASP A 436 -22.18 -2.50 -14.18
CA ASP A 436 -22.99 -3.40 -15.01
C ASP A 436 -23.89 -2.60 -15.96
N LYS A 437 -24.53 -1.53 -15.45
CA LYS A 437 -25.32 -0.61 -16.27
C LYS A 437 -24.49 0.08 -17.35
N LEU A 438 -23.26 0.48 -17.03
CA LEU A 438 -22.34 1.10 -17.99
C LEU A 438 -21.98 0.13 -19.11
N THR A 439 -21.72 -1.14 -18.78
CA THR A 439 -21.42 -2.19 -19.74
C THR A 439 -22.58 -2.40 -20.72
N ILE A 440 -23.82 -2.51 -20.21
CA ILE A 440 -25.02 -2.63 -21.04
C ILE A 440 -25.21 -1.41 -21.95
N SER A 441 -24.95 -0.21 -21.44
CA SER A 441 -25.03 1.03 -22.22
C SER A 441 -24.02 1.07 -23.36
N GLU A 442 -22.80 0.60 -23.11
CA GLU A 442 -21.74 0.51 -24.11
C GLU A 442 -22.08 -0.52 -25.19
N ASP A 443 -22.61 -1.69 -24.84
CA ASP A 443 -23.07 -2.69 -25.80
C ASP A 443 -24.19 -2.15 -26.71
N ASN A 444 -25.17 -1.45 -26.12
CA ASN A 444 -26.24 -0.78 -26.88
C ASN A 444 -25.68 0.28 -27.83
N ARG A 445 -24.68 1.05 -27.39
CA ARG A 445 -24.02 2.06 -28.24
C ARG A 445 -23.35 1.40 -29.45
N GLN A 446 -22.66 0.29 -29.25
CA GLN A 446 -22.04 -0.47 -30.34
C GLN A 446 -23.08 -1.05 -31.31
N GLN A 447 -24.20 -1.55 -30.80
CA GLN A 447 -25.31 -2.01 -31.63
C GLN A 447 -25.91 -0.88 -32.50
N VAL A 448 -26.10 0.30 -31.93
CA VAL A 448 -26.58 1.49 -32.67
C VAL A 448 -25.59 1.88 -33.77
N ILE A 449 -24.29 1.86 -33.49
CA ILE A 449 -23.25 2.14 -34.50
C ILE A 449 -23.32 1.13 -35.65
N GLY A 450 -23.49 -0.16 -35.35
CA GLY A 450 -23.65 -1.20 -36.38
C GLY A 450 -24.87 -0.98 -37.26
N ARG A 451 -26.02 -0.63 -36.66
CA ARG A 451 -27.25 -0.30 -37.40
C ARG A 451 -27.07 0.94 -38.26
N LEU A 452 -26.44 1.99 -37.74
CA LEU A 452 -26.19 3.23 -38.50
C LEU A 452 -25.31 2.98 -39.73
N LYS A 453 -24.27 2.15 -39.58
CA LYS A 453 -23.42 1.76 -40.70
C LYS A 453 -24.22 1.05 -41.80
N THR A 454 -25.09 0.11 -41.41
CA THR A 454 -25.95 -0.62 -42.35
C THR A 454 -26.91 0.34 -43.08
N THR A 455 -27.57 1.26 -42.36
CA THR A 455 -28.45 2.27 -42.96
C THR A 455 -27.70 3.19 -43.92
N GLU A 456 -26.45 3.56 -43.61
CA GLU A 456 -25.64 4.38 -44.53
C GLU A 456 -25.29 3.62 -45.81
N GLU A 457 -24.97 2.33 -45.72
CA GLU A 457 -24.74 1.46 -46.89
C GLU A 457 -26.01 1.34 -47.75
N GLU A 458 -27.18 1.12 -47.15
CA GLU A 458 -28.48 1.10 -47.85
C GLU A 458 -28.79 2.45 -48.52
N ARG A 459 -28.52 3.56 -47.84
CA ARG A 459 -28.70 4.92 -48.39
C ARG A 459 -27.82 5.16 -49.62
N GLN A 460 -26.58 4.68 -49.60
CA GLN A 460 -25.67 4.76 -50.75
C GLN A 460 -26.19 3.93 -51.93
N GLN A 461 -26.68 2.71 -51.67
CA GLN A 461 -27.30 1.88 -52.71
C GLN A 461 -28.53 2.56 -53.31
N PHE A 462 -29.42 3.11 -52.49
CA PHE A 462 -30.61 3.83 -52.96
C PHE A 462 -30.24 5.04 -53.82
N ASN A 463 -29.23 5.83 -53.41
CA ASN A 463 -28.74 6.94 -54.21
C ASN A 463 -28.20 6.51 -55.58
N ASN A 464 -27.53 5.35 -55.66
CA ASN A 464 -27.06 4.82 -56.94
C ASN A 464 -28.22 4.40 -57.84
N VAL A 465 -29.24 3.73 -57.29
CA VAL A 465 -30.47 3.38 -58.02
C VAL A 465 -31.20 4.62 -58.52
N LEU A 466 -31.30 5.66 -57.68
CA LEU A 466 -31.95 6.92 -58.05
C LEU A 466 -31.22 7.60 -59.21
N LYS A 467 -29.89 7.68 -59.17
CA LYS A 467 -29.08 8.19 -60.29
C LYS A 467 -29.30 7.42 -61.58
N ALA A 468 -29.34 6.08 -61.51
CA ALA A 468 -29.62 5.25 -62.68
C ALA A 468 -31.01 5.52 -63.25
N THR A 469 -32.03 5.61 -62.39
CA THR A 469 -33.42 5.90 -62.78
C THR A 469 -33.56 7.29 -63.41
N GLU A 470 -32.85 8.30 -62.88
CA GLU A 470 -32.82 9.64 -63.47
C GLU A 470 -32.23 9.63 -64.89
N GLU A 471 -31.19 8.84 -65.12
CA GLU A 471 -30.56 8.71 -66.43
C GLU A 471 -31.46 7.97 -67.42
N GLU A 472 -32.11 6.87 -67.01
CA GLU A 472 -33.14 6.21 -67.82
C GLU A 472 -34.29 7.16 -68.18
N ARG A 473 -34.74 8.00 -67.23
CA ARG A 473 -35.78 9.00 -67.48
C ARG A 473 -35.35 10.03 -68.52
N LYS A 474 -34.08 10.46 -68.51
CA LYS A 474 -33.55 11.37 -69.55
C LYS A 474 -33.57 10.69 -70.92
N GLN A 475 -33.08 9.47 -71.02
CA GLN A 475 -33.09 8.70 -72.27
C GLN A 475 -34.51 8.49 -72.81
N LEU A 476 -35.47 8.19 -71.93
CA LEU A 476 -36.87 8.07 -72.30
C LEU A 476 -37.46 9.40 -72.81
N ASN A 477 -37.13 10.51 -72.16
CA ASN A 477 -37.57 11.84 -72.60
C ASN A 477 -37.00 12.21 -73.98
N GLU A 478 -35.73 11.88 -74.25
CA GLU A 478 -35.12 12.06 -75.57
C GLU A 478 -35.85 11.22 -76.62
N THR A 479 -36.10 9.94 -76.32
CA THR A 479 -36.84 9.03 -77.21
C THR A 479 -38.27 9.53 -77.48
N LEU A 480 -38.95 10.03 -76.45
CA LEU A 480 -40.30 10.60 -76.56
C LEU A 480 -40.29 11.85 -77.47
N LYS A 481 -39.29 12.72 -77.31
CA LYS A 481 -39.12 13.91 -78.14
C LYS A 481 -38.95 13.52 -79.61
N THR A 482 -38.06 12.59 -79.91
CA THR A 482 -37.85 12.06 -81.27
C THR A 482 -39.14 11.47 -81.84
N THR A 483 -39.85 10.65 -81.06
CA THR A 483 -41.14 10.06 -81.47
C THR A 483 -42.19 11.13 -81.76
N GLN A 484 -42.22 12.21 -80.96
CA GLN A 484 -43.16 13.31 -81.16
C GLN A 484 -42.83 14.11 -82.43
N GLU A 485 -41.56 14.34 -82.73
CA GLU A 485 -41.10 14.95 -83.98
C GLU A 485 -41.49 14.09 -85.19
N GLU A 486 -41.27 12.77 -85.13
CA GLU A 486 -41.70 11.83 -86.17
C GLU A 486 -43.22 11.85 -86.38
N ARG A 487 -44.01 11.89 -85.29
CA ARG A 487 -45.47 12.00 -85.37
C ARG A 487 -45.90 13.30 -86.03
N GLN A 488 -45.24 14.43 -85.74
CA GLN A 488 -45.51 15.72 -86.40
C GLN A 488 -45.19 15.64 -87.90
N GLN A 489 -44.06 15.04 -88.27
CA GLN A 489 -43.71 14.82 -89.68
C GLN A 489 -44.75 13.93 -90.40
N LEU A 490 -45.17 12.82 -89.79
CA LEU A 490 -46.21 11.96 -90.32
C LEU A 490 -47.55 12.69 -90.48
N THR A 491 -47.94 13.50 -89.50
CA THR A 491 -49.15 14.34 -89.57
C THR A 491 -49.06 15.33 -90.74
N GLY A 492 -47.90 15.96 -90.94
CA GLY A 492 -47.65 16.82 -92.09
C GLY A 492 -47.79 16.07 -93.42
N ARG A 493 -47.16 14.89 -93.55
CA ARG A 493 -47.27 14.03 -94.74
C ARG A 493 -48.72 13.60 -95.03
N LEU A 494 -49.49 13.26 -93.99
CA LEU A 494 -50.91 12.92 -94.13
C LEU A 494 -51.72 14.11 -94.62
N LYS A 495 -51.48 15.31 -94.08
CA LYS A 495 -52.16 16.54 -94.55
C LYS A 495 -51.88 16.81 -96.03
N THR A 496 -50.64 16.70 -96.46
CA THR A 496 -50.28 16.82 -97.89
C THR A 496 -50.98 15.77 -98.74
N LYS A 497 -51.06 14.51 -98.28
CA LYS A 497 -51.79 13.45 -98.99
C LYS A 497 -53.30 13.70 -99.06
N ASP A 498 -53.89 14.25 -98.00
CA ASP A 498 -55.28 14.66 -98.00
C ASP A 498 -55.53 15.82 -98.97
N GLU A 499 -54.65 16.83 -99.01
CA GLU A 499 -54.71 17.94 -99.98
C GLU A 499 -54.59 17.43 -101.42
N GLU A 500 -53.65 16.51 -101.70
CA GLU A 500 -53.54 15.83 -103.00
C GLU A 500 -54.83 15.10 -103.35
N ARG A 501 -55.42 14.33 -102.41
CA ARG A 501 -56.69 13.63 -102.60
C ARG A 501 -57.84 14.59 -102.90
N GLN A 502 -57.96 15.70 -102.18
CA GLN A 502 -58.99 16.72 -102.43
C GLN A 502 -58.81 17.36 -103.82
N HIS A 503 -57.58 17.65 -104.22
CA HIS A 503 -57.28 18.15 -105.56
C HIS A 503 -57.65 17.12 -106.65
N PHE A 504 -57.35 15.83 -106.43
CA PHE A 504 -57.79 14.76 -107.34
C PHE A 504 -59.32 14.68 -107.44
N LEU A 505 -60.05 14.73 -106.32
CA LEU A 505 -61.52 14.74 -106.30
C LEU A 505 -62.09 15.94 -107.07
N TYR A 506 -61.53 17.13 -106.88
CA TYR A 506 -61.93 18.32 -107.62
C TYR A 506 -61.72 18.16 -109.13
N ARG A 507 -60.56 17.62 -109.55
CA ARG A 507 -60.29 17.32 -110.96
C ARG A 507 -61.27 16.31 -111.53
N LEU A 508 -61.57 15.24 -110.78
CA LEU A 508 -62.50 14.19 -111.18
C LEU A 508 -63.93 14.74 -111.37
N ASN A 509 -64.44 15.51 -110.42
CA ASN A 509 -65.73 16.19 -110.54
C ASN A 509 -65.75 17.17 -111.72
N THR A 510 -64.65 17.89 -111.97
CA THR A 510 -64.55 18.78 -113.15
C THR A 510 -64.62 17.99 -114.45
N THR A 511 -63.96 16.82 -114.53
CA THR A 511 -64.04 15.95 -115.71
C THR A 511 -65.41 15.29 -115.86
N GLU A 512 -66.05 14.87 -114.78
CA GLU A 512 -67.43 14.34 -114.80
C GLU A 512 -68.42 15.41 -115.31
N ASN A 513 -68.32 16.65 -114.83
CA ASN A 513 -69.16 17.74 -115.34
C ASN A 513 -68.92 18.00 -116.83
N LYS A 514 -67.66 18.00 -117.28
CA LYS A 514 -67.34 18.12 -118.72
C LYS A 514 -67.90 16.97 -119.55
N LEU A 515 -67.79 15.74 -119.03
CA LEU A 515 -68.35 14.55 -119.68
C LEU A 515 -69.87 14.71 -119.83
N LYS A 516 -70.55 15.14 -118.77
CA LYS A 516 -71.99 15.42 -118.80
C LYS A 516 -72.36 16.50 -119.81
N THR A 517 -71.61 17.61 -119.88
CA THR A 517 -71.83 18.64 -120.91
C THR A 517 -71.65 18.08 -122.32
N LEU A 518 -70.62 17.25 -122.55
CA LEU A 518 -70.42 16.59 -123.84
C LEU A 518 -71.53 15.57 -124.16
N GLU A 519 -72.07 14.88 -123.16
CA GLU A 519 -73.24 14.01 -123.31
C GLU A 519 -74.48 14.82 -123.70
N ASP A 520 -74.74 15.95 -123.02
CA ASP A 520 -75.83 16.88 -123.36
C ASP A 520 -75.66 17.44 -124.79
N GLU A 521 -74.46 17.88 -125.18
CA GLU A 521 -74.13 18.34 -126.54
C GLU A 521 -74.31 17.23 -127.59
N LYS A 522 -73.91 16.00 -127.27
CA LYS A 522 -74.11 14.84 -128.14
C LYS A 522 -75.60 14.55 -128.33
N GLU A 523 -76.40 14.61 -127.28
CA GLU A 523 -77.87 14.45 -127.40
C GLU A 523 -78.49 15.56 -128.26
N GLU A 524 -78.03 16.81 -128.11
CA GLU A 524 -78.47 17.94 -128.93
C GLU A 524 -78.10 17.76 -130.41
N LEU A 525 -76.85 17.37 -130.71
CA LEU A 525 -76.43 17.06 -132.08
C LEU A 525 -77.20 15.89 -132.69
N LEU A 526 -77.51 14.85 -131.90
CA LEU A 526 -78.33 13.73 -132.34
C LEU A 526 -79.77 14.19 -132.66
N GLN A 527 -80.30 15.13 -131.88
CA GLN A 527 -81.61 15.73 -132.12
C GLN A 527 -81.60 16.59 -133.39
N GLN A 528 -80.58 17.44 -133.58
CA GLN A 528 -80.39 18.20 -134.82
C GLN A 528 -80.24 17.26 -136.04
N GLN A 529 -79.50 16.16 -135.90
CA GLN A 529 -79.38 15.15 -136.96
C GLN A 529 -80.74 14.53 -137.31
N LYS A 530 -81.58 14.23 -136.30
CA LYS A 530 -82.96 13.75 -136.53
C LYS A 530 -83.80 14.79 -137.27
N GLU A 531 -83.70 16.07 -136.92
CA GLU A 531 -84.41 17.16 -137.61
C GLU A 531 -83.96 17.32 -139.06
N VAL A 532 -82.65 17.33 -139.32
CA VAL A 532 -82.11 17.39 -140.69
C VAL A 532 -82.56 16.17 -141.49
N ARG A 533 -82.53 14.96 -140.92
CA ARG A 533 -83.07 13.77 -141.59
C ARG A 533 -84.56 13.93 -141.89
N LEU A 534 -85.34 14.51 -140.99
CA LEU A 534 -86.76 14.80 -141.21
C LEU A 534 -86.94 15.82 -142.34
N HIS A 535 -86.10 16.87 -142.38
CA HIS A 535 -86.15 17.90 -143.41
C HIS A 535 -85.77 17.34 -144.78
N ILE A 536 -84.69 16.56 -144.87
CA ILE A 536 -84.31 15.83 -146.08
C ILE A 536 -85.44 14.87 -146.50
N ALA A 537 -86.05 14.14 -145.57
CA ALA A 537 -87.18 13.26 -145.89
C ALA A 537 -88.41 14.03 -146.39
N CYS A 538 -88.67 15.23 -145.86
CA CYS A 538 -89.72 16.14 -146.33
C CYS A 538 -89.41 16.72 -147.71
N ASP A 539 -88.18 17.15 -147.97
CA ASP A 539 -87.73 17.64 -149.27
C ASP A 539 -87.74 16.53 -150.33
N TYR A 540 -87.33 15.32 -149.97
CA TYR A 540 -87.42 14.14 -150.84
C TYR A 540 -88.89 13.82 -151.17
N ARG A 541 -89.78 13.93 -150.17
CA ARG A 541 -91.23 13.77 -150.37
C ARG A 541 -91.81 14.88 -151.26
N TYR A 542 -91.35 16.13 -151.10
CA TYR A 542 -91.76 17.28 -151.91
C TYR A 542 -91.29 17.16 -153.37
N LEU A 543 -90.03 16.78 -153.60
CA LEU A 543 -89.46 16.51 -154.93
C LEU A 543 -90.21 15.38 -155.64
N MET A 544 -90.52 14.28 -154.94
CA MET A 544 -91.30 13.17 -155.48
C MET A 544 -92.74 13.56 -155.87
N THR A 545 -93.33 14.60 -155.25
CA THR A 545 -94.65 15.12 -155.65
C THR A 545 -94.64 16.11 -156.83
N LYS A 546 -93.49 16.69 -157.20
CA LYS A 546 -93.40 17.74 -158.23
C LYS A 546 -92.89 17.29 -159.61
N LEU A 547 -92.38 16.07 -159.77
CA LEU A 547 -91.88 15.56 -161.06
C LEU A 547 -92.30 14.08 -161.28
N PRO A 548 -93.42 13.78 -161.95
CA PRO A 548 -93.91 12.41 -162.07
C PRO A 548 -93.22 11.53 -163.14
N ASN A 549 -92.28 12.05 -163.92
CA ASN A 549 -91.73 11.32 -165.08
C ASN A 549 -90.23 11.56 -165.28
N LEU A 550 -89.41 10.73 -164.63
CA LEU A 550 -88.11 10.28 -165.14
C LEU A 550 -87.74 8.99 -164.41
N GLY A 551 -87.60 7.91 -165.19
CA GLY A 551 -87.33 6.57 -164.71
C GLY A 551 -85.86 6.29 -164.38
N HIS A 552 -85.65 5.07 -163.88
CA HIS A 552 -84.42 4.27 -163.81
C HIS A 552 -83.08 5.00 -163.66
N GLU A 553 -82.43 4.84 -162.50
CA GLU A 553 -81.21 4.03 -162.35
C GLU A 553 -80.74 3.98 -160.89
N LYS A 554 -79.92 2.98 -160.60
CA LYS A 554 -79.31 2.62 -159.31
C LYS A 554 -78.73 3.82 -158.54
N CYS A 555 -78.99 3.85 -157.23
CA CYS A 555 -78.00 4.28 -156.23
C CYS A 555 -78.05 3.30 -155.04
N ILE A 556 -77.13 2.34 -155.09
CA ILE A 556 -76.62 1.58 -153.94
C ILE A 556 -75.67 2.52 -153.19
N TYR A 557 -75.57 2.35 -151.86
CA TYR A 557 -74.53 2.77 -150.88
C TYR A 557 -75.06 3.65 -149.75
N TYR A 558 -74.75 3.47 -148.46
CA TYR A 558 -73.96 2.53 -147.63
C TYR A 558 -74.75 2.42 -146.28
N GLU A 559 -75.01 1.27 -145.65
CA GLU A 559 -74.13 0.36 -144.89
C GLU A 559 -73.56 0.93 -143.57
N GLN A 560 -73.47 0.01 -142.59
CA GLN A 560 -72.76 0.03 -141.30
C GLN A 560 -73.50 0.69 -140.12
N ASP A 561 -74.00 -0.11 -139.17
CA ASP A 561 -73.29 -0.84 -138.10
C ASP A 561 -72.68 0.11 -137.06
N ASP A 562 -73.18 -0.01 -135.82
CA ASP A 562 -72.40 -0.03 -134.58
C ASP A 562 -73.39 -0.27 -133.42
N HIS A 563 -73.53 -1.50 -132.92
CA HIS A 563 -72.72 -2.12 -131.85
C HIS A 563 -72.76 -1.40 -130.49
N SER A 564 -73.40 -2.09 -129.54
CA SER A 564 -72.91 -2.42 -128.19
C SER A 564 -71.97 -1.44 -127.48
N VAL A 565 -72.35 -0.97 -126.29
CA VAL A 565 -72.11 -1.53 -124.94
C VAL A 565 -72.72 -0.57 -123.93
#